data_AF-A0A972BS93-F1
#
_entry.id   AF-A0A972BS93-F1
#
_cell.length_a   1.000
_cell.length_b   1.000
_cell.length_c   1.000
_cell.angle_alpha   90.00
_cell.angle_beta   90.00
_cell.angle_gamma   90.00
#
_symmetry.space_group_name_H-M   'P 1'
#
loop_
_entity.id
_entity.type
_entity.pdbx_description
1 polymer ?
#
loop_
_entity_poly.entity_id
_entity_poly.type
_entity_poly.pdbx_seq_one_letter_code
_entity_poly.pdbx_strand_id
1 'polypeptide(L)'
;MAKKVWIFILCILLIFSSVRVMASSKQEDRISIFNNIDIEEPVAGSVVSVFGNINTRDSVGGDVVAIFGNIYVNAAVKGNVVAVFGNVSLGPQADVRGDVVAIGSKNIQKASGSKIAGDSIGISIGSINLPFFHFRFSLPFMNRRGFLSSIGLLIIALCSLLVISVAKERIMRISYCVEDNIVRKIIIGTVLFLCFPIITILMAITIIGLPIAVIFLMIAFLVGFSALCSYIGRKVLDLFDSTTNIYEEYLVGVLVLAILMSVIRYSWLIGCAVVILSLGLAFDAGFGSKIIHKEN
;
A
#
# COMPACT_ATOMS: atom_id res chain seq x y z
N MET A 1 9.37 30.35 -9.99
CA MET A 1 8.89 29.27 -9.11
C MET A 1 9.24 27.85 -9.59
N ALA A 2 9.47 27.61 -10.90
CA ALA A 2 9.84 26.29 -11.43
C ALA A 2 11.18 25.71 -10.92
N LYS A 3 12.19 26.56 -10.61
CA LYS A 3 13.47 26.09 -10.03
C LYS A 3 13.32 25.50 -8.62
N LYS A 4 12.36 25.98 -7.81
CA LYS A 4 12.12 25.46 -6.46
C LYS A 4 11.44 24.09 -6.51
N VAL A 5 10.60 23.83 -7.51
CA VAL A 5 9.93 22.54 -7.72
C VAL A 5 10.93 21.48 -8.19
N TRP A 6 11.86 21.82 -9.11
CA TRP A 6 12.93 20.92 -9.51
C TRP A 6 13.92 20.64 -8.38
N ILE A 7 14.26 21.64 -7.57
CA ILE A 7 15.09 21.43 -6.36
C ILE A 7 14.35 20.56 -5.35
N PHE A 8 13.03 20.67 -5.20
CA PHE A 8 12.25 19.85 -4.28
C PHE A 8 12.10 18.39 -4.77
N ILE A 9 11.93 18.17 -6.08
CA ILE A 9 11.92 16.83 -6.69
C ILE A 9 13.32 16.20 -6.64
N LEU A 10 14.38 16.98 -6.86
CA LEU A 10 15.77 16.52 -6.72
C LEU A 10 16.13 16.30 -5.25
N CYS A 11 15.59 17.08 -4.31
CA CYS A 11 15.69 16.83 -2.88
C CYS A 11 14.88 15.59 -2.47
N ILE A 12 13.72 15.31 -3.07
CA ILE A 12 12.96 14.06 -2.82
C ILE A 12 13.67 12.85 -3.42
N LEU A 13 14.26 12.97 -4.62
CA LEU A 13 15.09 11.93 -5.23
C LEU A 13 16.40 11.71 -4.48
N LEU A 14 17.01 12.79 -3.97
CA LEU A 14 18.16 12.72 -3.08
C LEU A 14 17.78 12.23 -1.70
N ILE A 15 16.60 12.52 -1.16
CA ILE A 15 16.11 11.92 0.08
C ILE A 15 15.87 10.43 -0.17
N PHE A 16 15.28 10.01 -1.29
CA PHE A 16 15.13 8.59 -1.65
C PHE A 16 16.48 7.87 -1.92
N SER A 17 17.50 8.56 -2.43
CA SER A 17 18.86 8.00 -2.61
C SER A 17 19.75 8.14 -1.37
N SER A 18 19.41 9.04 -0.45
CA SER A 18 20.16 9.38 0.77
C SER A 18 19.43 8.99 2.04
N VAL A 19 18.30 8.29 1.94
CA VAL A 19 17.80 7.43 3.00
C VAL A 19 18.78 6.24 3.08
N ARG A 20 20.01 6.54 3.51
CA ARG A 20 20.64 5.70 4.51
C ARG A 20 19.73 5.84 5.72
N VAL A 21 18.76 4.94 5.86
CA VAL A 21 18.14 4.74 7.17
C VAL A 21 19.30 4.35 8.06
N MET A 22 19.81 5.32 8.82
CA MET A 22 20.63 5.05 9.98
C MET A 22 19.67 4.46 11.01
N ALA A 23 19.30 3.20 10.81
CA ALA A 23 18.71 2.41 11.86
C ALA A 23 19.81 2.30 12.91
N SER A 24 19.66 3.02 14.00
CA SER A 24 20.44 2.76 15.20
C SER A 24 19.95 1.43 15.75
N SER A 25 20.43 0.33 15.16
CA SER A 25 20.46 -0.96 15.80
C SER A 25 21.88 -1.13 16.34
N LYS A 26 21.97 -1.69 17.55
CA LYS A 26 23.21 -2.15 18.19
C LYS A 26 24.16 -2.73 17.12
N GLN A 27 25.46 -2.48 17.30
CA GLN A 27 26.61 -2.73 16.41
C GLN A 27 26.73 -4.13 15.76
N GLU A 28 25.73 -4.99 15.90
CA GLU A 28 25.68 -6.40 15.51
C GLU A 28 24.55 -6.74 14.51
N ASP A 29 23.49 -5.91 14.38
CA ASP A 29 22.35 -6.18 13.48
C ASP A 29 22.59 -5.58 12.08
N ARG A 30 22.18 -6.31 11.02
CA ARG A 30 22.26 -5.86 9.62
C ARG A 30 20.86 -5.67 9.03
N ILE A 31 20.50 -4.43 8.72
CA ILE A 31 19.20 -4.10 8.13
C ILE A 31 19.41 -3.49 6.74
N SER A 32 18.72 -4.04 5.74
CA SER A 32 18.72 -3.55 4.35
C SER A 32 17.30 -3.31 3.87
N ILE A 33 17.12 -2.28 3.05
CA ILE A 33 15.84 -1.98 2.38
C ILE A 33 16.16 -1.81 0.89
N PHE A 34 15.41 -2.49 0.02
CA PHE A 34 15.57 -2.56 -1.45
C PHE A 34 16.86 -3.23 -1.99
N ASN A 35 17.74 -3.71 -1.12
CA ASN A 35 18.97 -4.41 -1.54
C ASN A 35 19.04 -5.82 -0.96
N ASN A 36 19.67 -6.71 -1.72
CA ASN A 36 19.98 -8.06 -1.27
C ASN A 36 21.07 -8.01 -0.18
N ILE A 37 21.03 -8.97 0.74
CA ILE A 37 22.06 -9.16 1.77
C ILE A 37 22.72 -10.51 1.51
N ASP A 38 23.99 -10.48 1.12
CA ASP A 38 24.84 -11.66 1.07
C ASP A 38 25.73 -11.68 2.33
N ILE A 39 25.60 -12.73 3.13
CA ILE A 39 26.37 -12.91 4.37
C ILE A 39 27.48 -13.91 4.09
N GLU A 40 28.69 -13.39 3.93
CA GLU A 40 29.93 -14.17 3.76
C GLU A 40 30.82 -14.15 5.00
N GLU A 41 30.44 -13.38 6.01
CA GLU A 41 31.15 -13.22 7.28
C GLU A 41 30.17 -13.39 8.45
N PRO A 42 30.62 -13.85 9.63
CA PRO A 42 29.75 -14.07 10.77
C PRO A 42 29.09 -12.77 11.25
N VAL A 43 27.77 -12.80 11.44
CA VAL A 43 26.97 -11.68 11.97
C VAL A 43 26.52 -12.04 13.37
N ALA A 44 26.88 -11.23 14.37
CA ALA A 44 26.53 -11.51 15.76
C ALA A 44 25.03 -11.27 16.05
N GLY A 45 24.39 -10.34 15.35
CA GLY A 45 23.00 -9.95 15.54
C GLY A 45 22.04 -10.52 14.50
N SER A 46 20.90 -9.86 14.35
CA SER A 46 19.83 -10.21 13.42
C SER A 46 19.99 -9.55 12.06
N VAL A 47 19.49 -10.21 11.03
CA VAL A 47 19.56 -9.76 9.65
C VAL A 47 18.15 -9.56 9.15
N VAL A 48 17.83 -8.34 8.73
CA VAL A 48 16.51 -7.99 8.24
C VAL A 48 16.63 -7.36 6.85
N SER A 49 15.94 -7.91 5.86
CA SER A 49 15.84 -7.32 4.52
C SER A 49 14.38 -7.05 4.14
N VAL A 50 14.11 -5.86 3.63
CA VAL A 50 12.78 -5.47 3.13
C VAL A 50 12.91 -5.17 1.64
N PHE A 51 12.14 -5.84 0.78
CA PHE A 51 12.27 -5.79 -0.69
C PHE A 51 13.64 -6.26 -1.24
N GLY A 52 14.30 -7.18 -0.54
CA GLY A 52 15.56 -7.77 -0.97
C GLY A 52 15.67 -9.23 -0.52
N ASN A 53 16.47 -10.01 -1.22
CA ASN A 53 16.76 -11.40 -0.86
C ASN A 53 17.88 -11.48 0.18
N ILE A 54 17.89 -12.53 1.00
CA ILE A 54 18.96 -12.79 1.96
C ILE A 54 19.61 -14.13 1.62
N ASN A 55 20.92 -14.13 1.40
CA ASN A 55 21.71 -15.33 1.22
C ASN A 55 22.72 -15.46 2.38
N THR A 56 22.57 -16.50 3.18
CA THR A 56 23.39 -16.73 4.35
C THR A 56 24.34 -17.89 4.09
N ARG A 57 25.64 -17.59 3.91
CA ARG A 57 26.72 -18.59 3.75
C ARG A 57 27.61 -18.73 4.99
N ASP A 58 27.51 -17.79 5.92
CA ASP A 58 28.19 -17.82 7.22
C ASP A 58 27.18 -17.65 8.38
N SER A 59 27.65 -17.82 9.61
CA SER A 59 26.83 -17.89 10.81
C SER A 59 26.13 -16.58 11.17
N VAL A 60 24.88 -16.70 11.61
CA VAL A 60 24.07 -15.58 12.12
C VAL A 60 23.67 -15.84 13.56
N GLY A 61 24.01 -14.91 14.44
CA GLY A 61 23.79 -15.02 15.88
C GLY A 61 22.37 -14.66 16.32
N GLY A 62 21.62 -13.92 15.51
CA GLY A 62 20.22 -13.56 15.73
C GLY A 62 19.25 -14.17 14.71
N ASP A 63 18.18 -13.44 14.43
CA ASP A 63 17.12 -13.85 13.51
C ASP A 63 17.43 -13.45 12.07
N VAL A 64 16.94 -14.20 11.09
CA VAL A 64 17.01 -13.86 9.66
C VAL A 64 15.60 -13.62 9.13
N VAL A 65 15.29 -12.37 8.81
CA VAL A 65 13.93 -11.95 8.42
C VAL A 65 13.95 -11.28 7.06
N ALA A 66 13.23 -11.83 6.09
CA ALA A 66 13.02 -11.19 4.79
C ALA A 66 11.54 -10.86 4.57
N ILE A 67 11.25 -9.62 4.21
CA ILE A 67 9.90 -9.15 3.85
C ILE A 67 9.89 -8.82 2.36
N PHE A 68 9.03 -9.48 1.58
CA PHE A 68 8.98 -9.40 0.11
C PHE A 68 10.28 -9.83 -0.59
N GLY A 69 10.98 -10.83 -0.03
CA GLY A 69 12.20 -11.39 -0.58
C GLY A 69 12.39 -12.85 -0.18
N ASN A 70 13.26 -13.57 -0.89
CA ASN A 70 13.57 -14.97 -0.61
C ASN A 70 14.75 -15.08 0.35
N ILE A 71 14.77 -16.14 1.15
CA ILE A 71 15.87 -16.47 2.05
C ILE A 71 16.51 -17.78 1.59
N TYR A 72 17.83 -17.77 1.38
CA TYR A 72 18.64 -18.97 1.23
C TYR A 72 19.61 -19.08 2.40
N VAL A 73 19.55 -20.18 3.15
CA VAL A 73 20.45 -20.43 4.29
C VAL A 73 21.32 -21.65 4.01
N ASN A 74 22.62 -21.53 4.15
CA ASN A 74 23.58 -22.64 4.05
C ASN A 74 24.66 -22.53 5.13
N ALA A 75 24.28 -22.09 6.32
CA ALA A 75 25.14 -21.97 7.50
C ALA A 75 24.31 -22.06 8.80
N ALA A 76 24.97 -21.89 9.95
CA ALA A 76 24.32 -21.94 11.25
C ALA A 76 23.59 -20.63 11.60
N VAL A 77 22.31 -20.70 11.92
CA VAL A 77 21.48 -19.58 12.40
C VAL A 77 21.02 -19.90 13.82
N LYS A 78 21.40 -19.06 14.78
CA LYS A 78 21.04 -19.28 16.19
C LYS A 78 19.58 -18.91 16.49
N GLY A 79 19.02 -17.93 15.77
CA GLY A 79 17.64 -17.50 15.91
C GLY A 79 16.68 -18.16 14.92
N ASN A 80 15.60 -17.45 14.61
CA ASN A 80 14.53 -17.85 13.71
C ASN A 80 14.81 -17.42 12.27
N VAL A 81 14.28 -18.16 11.31
CA VAL A 81 14.30 -17.79 9.88
C VAL A 81 12.87 -17.52 9.43
N VAL A 82 12.56 -16.25 9.13
CA VAL A 82 11.20 -15.81 8.82
C VAL A 82 11.16 -15.12 7.46
N ALA A 83 10.48 -15.74 6.48
CA ALA A 83 10.18 -15.10 5.20
C ALA A 83 8.70 -14.70 5.13
N VAL A 84 8.44 -13.41 4.88
CA VAL A 84 7.09 -12.86 4.68
C VAL A 84 6.90 -12.52 3.20
N PHE A 85 5.94 -13.15 2.55
CA PHE A 85 5.68 -13.12 1.10
C PHE A 85 6.91 -13.50 0.24
N GLY A 86 7.68 -14.49 0.71
CA GLY A 86 8.86 -15.02 0.02
C GLY A 86 9.06 -16.51 0.30
N ASN A 87 10.06 -17.12 -0.34
CA ASN A 87 10.40 -18.53 -0.15
C ASN A 87 11.60 -18.69 0.78
N VAL A 88 11.65 -19.80 1.52
CA VAL A 88 12.82 -20.20 2.31
C VAL A 88 13.42 -21.45 1.69
N SER A 89 14.73 -21.42 1.44
CA SER A 89 15.52 -22.55 0.92
C SER A 89 16.69 -22.82 1.86
N LEU A 90 16.73 -24.02 2.42
CA LEU A 90 17.80 -24.49 3.31
C LEU A 90 18.73 -25.42 2.53
N GLY A 91 20.00 -25.01 2.41
CA GLY A 91 21.08 -25.78 1.82
C GLY A 91 21.62 -26.89 2.74
N PRO A 92 22.54 -27.74 2.26
CA PRO A 92 23.02 -28.92 3.00
C PRO A 92 23.74 -28.59 4.32
N GLN A 93 24.31 -27.40 4.46
CA GLN A 93 25.03 -26.94 5.66
C GLN A 93 24.15 -26.05 6.57
N ALA A 94 22.85 -25.94 6.29
CA ALA A 94 21.94 -25.13 7.10
C ALA A 94 21.69 -25.78 8.47
N ASP A 95 21.94 -25.05 9.55
CA ASP A 95 21.65 -25.47 10.92
C ASP A 95 20.89 -24.35 11.64
N VAL A 96 19.56 -24.43 11.64
CA VAL A 96 18.68 -23.42 12.25
C VAL A 96 18.26 -23.90 13.63
N ARG A 97 18.64 -23.15 14.67
CA ARG A 97 18.30 -23.50 16.05
C ARG A 97 16.89 -23.06 16.46
N GLY A 98 16.37 -21.99 15.86
CA GLY A 98 15.01 -21.53 16.07
C GLY A 98 14.02 -22.15 15.08
N ASP A 99 12.91 -21.44 14.87
CA ASP A 99 11.83 -21.81 13.97
C ASP A 99 12.09 -21.34 12.55
N VAL A 100 11.58 -22.08 11.57
CA VAL A 100 11.57 -21.68 10.17
C VAL A 100 10.14 -21.40 9.74
N VAL A 101 9.82 -20.12 9.56
CA VAL A 101 8.47 -19.67 9.24
C VAL A 101 8.44 -19.04 7.85
N ALA A 102 7.65 -19.61 6.95
CA ALA A 102 7.36 -19.02 5.64
C ALA A 102 5.89 -18.60 5.60
N ILE A 103 5.65 -17.29 5.54
CA ILE A 103 4.31 -16.68 5.50
C ILE A 103 4.05 -16.19 4.07
N GLY A 104 2.98 -16.65 3.42
CA GLY A 104 2.61 -16.27 2.06
C GLY A 104 3.11 -17.18 0.95
N SER A 105 4.01 -18.13 1.25
CA SER A 105 4.44 -19.21 0.34
C SER A 105 4.28 -20.57 1.01
N LYS A 106 3.95 -21.60 0.22
CA LYS A 106 3.89 -22.99 0.70
C LYS A 106 5.27 -23.68 0.73
N ASN A 107 6.24 -23.12 0.01
CA ASN A 107 7.44 -23.86 -0.33
C ASN A 107 8.62 -23.49 0.59
N ILE A 108 8.81 -24.30 1.62
CA ILE A 108 10.08 -24.40 2.34
C ILE A 108 10.86 -25.54 1.69
N GLN A 109 11.94 -25.21 0.97
CA GLN A 109 12.79 -26.21 0.32
C GLN A 109 13.90 -26.63 1.28
N LYS A 110 13.97 -27.92 1.59
CA LYS A 110 14.93 -28.47 2.56
C LYS A 110 15.88 -29.45 1.86
N ALA A 111 17.16 -29.10 1.75
CA ALA A 111 18.18 -29.99 1.18
C ALA A 111 18.59 -31.09 2.18
N SER A 112 18.98 -32.26 1.66
CA SER A 112 19.52 -33.37 2.44
C SER A 112 20.77 -32.91 3.20
N GLY A 113 20.69 -32.87 4.53
CA GLY A 113 21.77 -32.39 5.42
C GLY A 113 21.36 -31.24 6.35
N SER A 114 20.31 -30.50 6.01
CA SER A 114 19.85 -29.36 6.81
C SER A 114 19.16 -29.79 8.12
N LYS A 115 19.49 -29.06 9.19
CA LYS A 115 18.97 -29.26 10.55
C LYS A 115 18.12 -28.08 10.96
N ILE A 116 16.97 -28.38 11.55
CA ILE A 116 16.05 -27.41 12.15
C ILE A 116 15.75 -27.96 13.53
N ALA A 117 16.08 -27.21 14.58
CA ALA A 117 15.82 -27.63 15.95
C ALA A 117 14.41 -27.22 16.42
N GLY A 118 13.86 -26.11 15.89
CA GLY A 118 12.48 -25.69 16.10
C GLY A 118 11.50 -26.25 15.06
N ASP A 119 10.35 -25.58 14.93
CA ASP A 119 9.28 -25.98 14.00
C ASP A 119 9.47 -25.37 12.60
N SER A 120 9.06 -26.12 11.58
CA SER A 120 8.97 -25.61 10.20
C SER A 120 7.52 -25.33 9.83
N ILE A 121 7.12 -24.05 9.84
CA ILE A 121 5.74 -23.63 9.64
C ILE A 121 5.61 -22.87 8.32
N GLY A 122 4.93 -23.48 7.34
CA GLY A 122 4.61 -22.84 6.06
C GLY A 122 3.14 -22.39 6.00
N ILE A 123 2.88 -21.10 6.26
CA ILE A 123 1.54 -20.51 6.18
C ILE A 123 1.31 -19.99 4.75
N SER A 124 0.55 -20.75 3.96
CA SER A 124 0.18 -20.32 2.61
C SER A 124 -0.96 -19.31 2.62
N ILE A 125 -0.66 -18.01 2.50
CA ILE A 125 -1.70 -16.97 2.37
C ILE A 125 -2.35 -16.98 0.97
N GLY A 126 -1.76 -17.68 -0.01
CA GLY A 126 -2.28 -17.76 -1.38
C GLY A 126 -3.53 -18.63 -1.58
N SER A 127 -3.96 -19.42 -0.59
CA SER A 127 -5.16 -20.27 -0.67
C SER A 127 -5.71 -20.58 0.72
N ILE A 128 -6.14 -19.55 1.43
CA ILE A 128 -7.17 -19.77 2.45
C ILE A 128 -8.43 -20.15 1.67
N ASN A 129 -8.72 -21.45 1.55
CA ASN A 129 -9.93 -21.97 0.92
C ASN A 129 -11.11 -21.77 1.89
N LEU A 130 -11.52 -20.51 2.04
CA LEU A 130 -12.84 -20.20 2.58
C LEU A 130 -13.81 -20.32 1.39
N PRO A 131 -14.91 -21.09 1.50
CA PRO A 131 -15.81 -21.40 0.39
C PRO A 131 -16.48 -20.16 -0.27
N PHE A 132 -16.31 -18.97 0.31
CA PHE A 132 -16.85 -17.70 -0.20
C PHE A 132 -15.79 -16.61 -0.47
N PHE A 133 -14.51 -16.80 -0.11
CA PHE A 133 -13.52 -15.72 -0.15
C PHE A 133 -12.13 -16.23 -0.59
N HIS A 134 -11.83 -16.14 -1.88
CA HIS A 134 -10.49 -16.45 -2.41
C HIS A 134 -9.56 -15.23 -2.25
N PHE A 135 -8.90 -15.13 -1.09
CA PHE A 135 -7.84 -14.16 -0.85
C PHE A 135 -6.57 -14.63 -1.59
N ARG A 136 -6.21 -13.96 -2.70
CA ARG A 136 -4.93 -14.18 -3.40
C ARG A 136 -4.10 -12.93 -3.29
N PHE A 137 -3.13 -12.93 -2.37
CA PHE A 137 -2.12 -11.87 -2.28
C PHE A 137 -1.13 -12.00 -3.45
N SER A 138 -1.53 -11.54 -4.63
CA SER A 138 -0.62 -11.30 -5.74
C SER A 138 -0.13 -9.88 -5.61
N LEU A 139 1.18 -9.68 -5.44
CA LEU A 139 1.76 -8.37 -5.66
C LEU A 139 1.32 -7.87 -7.05
N PRO A 140 0.72 -6.69 -7.15
CA PRO A 140 0.01 -6.28 -8.36
C PRO A 140 0.99 -6.03 -9.52
N PHE A 141 2.28 -5.85 -9.22
CA PHE A 141 3.38 -5.71 -10.18
C PHE A 141 3.66 -6.99 -11.00
N MET A 142 3.34 -8.18 -10.48
CA MET A 142 3.65 -9.46 -11.14
C MET A 142 2.60 -9.92 -12.17
N ASN A 143 1.43 -9.28 -12.23
CA ASN A 143 0.41 -9.54 -13.26
C ASN A 143 0.32 -8.35 -14.22
N ARG A 144 0.41 -8.60 -15.54
CA ARG A 144 0.28 -7.55 -16.58
C ARG A 144 -0.96 -6.65 -16.41
N ARG A 145 -2.08 -7.18 -15.92
CA ARG A 145 -3.30 -6.39 -15.60
C ARG A 145 -3.18 -5.59 -14.30
N GLY A 146 -2.51 -6.11 -13.27
CA GLY A 146 -2.32 -5.43 -11.99
C GLY A 146 -1.31 -4.29 -12.08
N PHE A 147 -0.32 -4.40 -12.96
CA PHE A 147 0.70 -3.38 -13.18
C PHE A 147 0.10 -2.09 -13.77
N LEU A 148 -0.78 -2.19 -14.78
CA LEU A 148 -1.49 -1.03 -15.35
C LEU A 148 -2.42 -0.36 -14.31
N SER A 149 -3.13 -1.16 -13.51
CA SER A 149 -4.00 -0.62 -12.45
C SER A 149 -3.20 0.07 -11.34
N SER A 150 -2.01 -0.43 -11.01
CA SER A 150 -1.13 0.17 -9.99
C SER A 150 -0.56 1.51 -10.45
N ILE A 151 -0.17 1.62 -11.72
CA ILE A 151 0.26 2.88 -12.32
C ILE A 151 -0.88 3.90 -12.30
N GLY A 152 -2.11 3.47 -12.67
CA GLY A 152 -3.29 4.34 -12.61
C GLY A 152 -3.57 4.87 -11.20
N LEU A 153 -3.48 4.00 -10.18
CA LEU A 153 -3.67 4.40 -8.79
C LEU A 153 -2.58 5.38 -8.33
N LEU A 154 -1.31 5.16 -8.71
CA LEU A 154 -0.23 6.10 -8.41
C LEU A 154 -0.45 7.47 -9.05
N ILE A 155 -0.87 7.52 -10.32
CA ILE A 155 -1.18 8.78 -11.02
C ILE A 155 -2.32 9.50 -10.31
N ILE A 156 -3.42 8.79 -10.03
CA ILE A 156 -4.57 9.35 -9.31
C ILE A 156 -4.11 9.86 -7.95
N ALA A 157 -3.33 9.07 -7.20
CA ALA A 157 -2.87 9.43 -5.87
C ALA A 157 -1.97 10.67 -5.87
N LEU A 158 -1.10 10.83 -6.87
CA LEU A 158 -0.29 12.02 -7.06
C LEU A 158 -1.16 13.23 -7.43
N CYS A 159 -2.13 13.06 -8.33
CA CYS A 159 -3.06 14.11 -8.71
C CYS A 159 -3.93 14.57 -7.53
N SER A 160 -4.49 13.66 -6.73
CA SER A 160 -5.28 14.02 -5.55
C SER A 160 -4.42 14.62 -4.44
N LEU A 161 -3.13 14.28 -4.34
CA LEU A 161 -2.20 14.98 -3.45
C LEU A 161 -2.02 16.46 -3.85
N LEU A 162 -1.94 16.76 -5.15
CA LEU A 162 -1.93 18.14 -5.65
C LEU A 162 -3.21 18.89 -5.27
N VAL A 163 -4.36 18.23 -5.36
CA VAL A 163 -5.66 18.81 -4.95
C VAL A 163 -5.67 19.12 -3.45
N ILE A 164 -5.09 18.25 -2.61
CA ILE A 164 -4.94 18.51 -1.17
C ILE A 164 -4.06 19.72 -0.89
N SER A 165 -2.98 19.88 -1.63
CA SER A 165 -2.08 21.04 -1.47
C SER A 165 -2.79 22.37 -1.78
N VAL A 166 -3.70 22.38 -2.76
CA VAL A 166 -4.45 23.60 -3.15
C VAL A 166 -5.69 23.84 -2.28
N ALA A 167 -6.39 22.78 -1.87
CA ALA A 167 -7.71 22.86 -1.25
C ALA A 167 -7.81 22.11 0.10
N LYS A 168 -6.75 22.15 0.91
CA LYS A 168 -6.63 21.43 2.20
C LYS A 168 -7.87 21.55 3.08
N GLU A 169 -8.33 22.78 3.35
CA GLU A 169 -9.48 23.03 4.23
C GLU A 169 -10.78 22.46 3.68
N ARG A 170 -10.96 22.50 2.36
CA ARG A 170 -12.15 21.95 1.70
C ARG A 170 -12.20 20.44 1.89
N ILE A 171 -11.08 19.75 1.72
CA ILE A 171 -11.00 18.30 1.84
C ILE A 171 -11.19 17.84 3.28
N MET A 172 -10.65 18.58 4.26
CA MET A 172 -10.91 18.28 5.68
C MET A 172 -12.41 18.30 5.97
N ARG A 173 -13.13 19.36 5.55
CA ARG A 173 -14.58 19.44 5.74
C ARG A 173 -15.32 18.25 5.11
N ILE A 174 -14.95 17.88 3.89
CA ILE A 174 -15.57 16.74 3.19
C ILE A 174 -15.29 15.42 3.91
N SER A 175 -14.05 15.23 4.38
CA SER A 175 -13.62 14.04 5.13
C SER A 175 -14.37 13.88 6.46
N TYR A 176 -14.70 14.98 7.16
CA TYR A 176 -15.55 14.94 8.35
C TYR A 176 -17.00 14.63 8.02
N CYS A 177 -17.49 15.16 6.90
CA CYS A 177 -18.85 14.90 6.50
C CYS A 177 -19.07 13.44 6.12
N VAL A 178 -18.05 12.62 5.77
CA VAL A 178 -18.19 11.25 5.22
C VAL A 178 -19.25 10.41 5.93
N GLU A 179 -19.26 10.40 7.26
CA GLU A 179 -20.21 9.62 8.07
C GLU A 179 -21.64 10.20 8.09
N ASP A 180 -21.79 11.50 7.83
CA ASP A 180 -23.10 12.14 7.71
C ASP A 180 -23.84 11.58 6.49
N ASN A 181 -24.99 10.95 6.74
CA ASN A 181 -25.91 10.46 5.72
C ASN A 181 -25.22 9.67 4.58
N ILE A 182 -24.42 8.66 4.92
CA ILE A 182 -23.69 7.83 3.95
C ILE A 182 -24.58 7.28 2.81
N VAL A 183 -25.83 6.93 3.13
CA VAL A 183 -26.82 6.43 2.16
C VAL A 183 -27.11 7.47 1.07
N ARG A 184 -27.26 8.75 1.44
CA ARG A 184 -27.52 9.83 0.49
C ARG A 184 -26.38 9.99 -0.50
N LYS A 185 -25.14 9.85 -0.04
CA LYS A 185 -23.94 9.97 -0.90
C LYS A 185 -23.81 8.80 -1.85
N ILE A 186 -24.10 7.59 -1.38
CA ILE A 186 -24.16 6.41 -2.25
C ILE A 186 -25.21 6.62 -3.33
N ILE A 187 -26.41 7.11 -2.98
CA ILE A 187 -27.47 7.39 -3.96
C ILE A 187 -27.01 8.44 -4.99
N ILE A 188 -26.49 9.58 -4.54
CA ILE A 188 -26.00 10.65 -5.44
C ILE A 188 -24.90 10.10 -6.37
N GLY A 189 -23.94 9.37 -5.81
CA GLY A 189 -22.86 8.75 -6.56
C GLY A 189 -23.34 7.74 -7.60
N THR A 190 -24.29 6.88 -7.24
CA THR A 190 -24.87 5.88 -8.15
C THR A 190 -25.67 6.56 -9.25
N VAL A 191 -26.45 7.60 -8.94
CA VAL A 191 -27.17 8.40 -9.94
C VAL A 191 -26.19 9.04 -10.92
N LEU A 192 -25.12 9.67 -10.43
CA LEU A 192 -24.09 10.27 -11.30
C LEU A 192 -23.38 9.24 -12.17
N PHE A 193 -23.04 8.09 -11.61
CA PHE A 193 -22.39 7.00 -12.34
C PHE A 193 -23.29 6.45 -13.45
N LEU A 194 -24.59 6.29 -13.19
CA LEU A 194 -25.56 5.81 -14.18
C LEU A 194 -25.93 6.88 -15.21
N CYS A 195 -25.99 8.14 -14.81
CA CYS A 195 -26.23 9.27 -15.72
C CYS A 195 -25.01 9.60 -16.57
N PHE A 196 -23.79 9.23 -16.17
CA PHE A 196 -22.56 9.51 -16.91
C PHE A 196 -22.64 9.13 -18.40
N PRO A 197 -22.96 7.88 -18.81
CA PRO A 197 -23.07 7.54 -20.23
C PRO A 197 -24.17 8.34 -20.95
N ILE A 198 -25.28 8.63 -20.28
CA ILE A 198 -26.40 9.41 -20.85
C ILE A 198 -25.95 10.86 -21.11
N ILE A 199 -25.28 11.47 -20.13
CA ILE A 199 -24.71 12.82 -20.23
C ILE A 199 -23.66 12.87 -21.33
N THR A 200 -22.78 11.85 -21.43
CA THR A 200 -21.78 11.77 -22.49
C THR A 200 -22.41 11.70 -23.88
N ILE A 201 -23.47 10.90 -24.07
CA ILE A 201 -24.20 10.82 -25.35
C ILE A 201 -24.90 12.15 -25.67
N LEU A 202 -25.55 12.76 -24.69
CA LEU A 202 -26.20 14.06 -24.86
C LEU A 202 -25.19 15.17 -25.19
N MET A 203 -24.05 15.18 -24.49
CA MET A 203 -22.93 16.10 -24.69
C MET A 203 -22.17 15.84 -25.99
N ALA A 204 -22.26 14.65 -26.60
CA ALA A 204 -21.65 14.38 -27.90
C ALA A 204 -22.26 15.25 -29.02
N ILE A 205 -23.51 15.70 -28.85
CA ILE A 205 -24.17 16.65 -29.75
C ILE A 205 -23.49 18.02 -29.65
N THR A 206 -23.12 18.44 -28.43
CA THR A 206 -22.34 19.64 -28.16
C THR A 206 -20.86 19.29 -28.10
N ILE A 207 -20.17 19.17 -29.24
CA ILE A 207 -18.74 18.81 -29.34
C ILE A 207 -17.84 19.52 -28.30
N ILE A 208 -18.20 20.76 -27.89
CA ILE A 208 -17.51 21.59 -26.88
C ILE A 208 -17.87 21.22 -25.43
N GLY A 209 -19.08 20.71 -25.16
CA GLY A 209 -19.54 20.35 -23.82
C GLY A 209 -18.85 19.10 -23.26
N LEU A 210 -18.45 18.15 -24.12
CA LEU A 210 -17.76 16.92 -23.74
C LEU A 210 -16.44 17.16 -22.95
N PRO A 211 -15.45 17.94 -23.46
CA PRO A 211 -14.21 18.15 -22.73
C PRO A 211 -14.43 18.86 -21.39
N ILE A 212 -15.36 19.82 -21.34
CA ILE A 212 -15.69 20.55 -20.11
C ILE A 212 -16.29 19.60 -19.07
N ALA A 213 -17.26 18.77 -19.47
CA ALA A 213 -17.91 17.81 -18.58
C ALA A 213 -16.92 16.78 -18.02
N VAL A 214 -16.02 16.26 -18.86
CA VAL A 214 -15.00 15.29 -18.45
C VAL A 214 -14.01 15.90 -17.46
N ILE A 215 -13.51 17.12 -17.72
CA ILE A 215 -12.58 17.80 -16.81
C ILE A 215 -13.25 18.07 -15.46
N PHE A 216 -14.50 18.55 -15.47
CA PHE A 216 -15.25 18.81 -14.24
C PHE A 216 -15.45 17.54 -13.41
N LEU A 217 -15.86 16.44 -14.03
CA LEU A 217 -16.03 15.15 -13.35
C LEU A 217 -14.71 14.59 -12.83
N MET A 218 -13.61 14.77 -13.57
CA MET A 218 -12.29 14.34 -13.13
C MET A 218 -11.85 15.10 -11.86
N ILE A 219 -12.05 16.42 -11.82
CA ILE A 219 -11.73 17.22 -10.63
C ILE A 219 -12.64 16.81 -9.45
N ALA A 220 -13.93 16.63 -9.68
CA ALA A 220 -14.86 16.17 -8.66
C ALA A 220 -14.44 14.81 -8.09
N PHE A 221 -14.09 13.87 -8.95
CA PHE A 221 -13.58 12.56 -8.54
C PHE A 221 -12.31 12.67 -7.69
N LEU A 222 -11.33 13.49 -8.09
CA LEU A 222 -10.09 13.67 -7.32
C LEU A 222 -10.33 14.29 -5.93
N VAL A 223 -11.25 15.24 -5.82
CA VAL A 223 -11.66 15.85 -4.54
C VAL A 223 -12.36 14.82 -3.65
N GLY A 224 -13.25 14.01 -4.22
CA GLY A 224 -13.94 12.95 -3.49
C GLY A 224 -13.00 11.85 -3.02
N PHE A 225 -12.08 11.43 -3.89
CA PHE A 225 -11.10 10.38 -3.62
C PHE A 225 -10.13 10.81 -2.52
N SER A 226 -9.60 12.04 -2.58
CA SER A 226 -8.76 12.58 -1.52
C SER A 226 -9.45 12.59 -0.16
N ALA A 227 -10.71 13.07 -0.11
CA ALA A 227 -11.47 13.09 1.14
C ALA A 227 -11.74 11.69 1.70
N LEU A 228 -12.06 10.73 0.83
CA LEU A 228 -12.26 9.33 1.21
C LEU A 228 -10.98 8.69 1.75
N CYS A 229 -9.85 8.88 1.07
CA CYS A 229 -8.54 8.40 1.53
C CYS A 229 -8.17 9.00 2.89
N SER A 230 -8.28 10.33 3.05
CA SER A 230 -7.99 10.98 4.34
C SER A 230 -8.91 10.46 5.46
N TYR A 231 -10.19 10.21 5.17
CA TYR A 231 -11.11 9.62 6.16
C TYR A 231 -10.66 8.22 6.59
N ILE A 232 -10.34 7.33 5.63
CA ILE A 232 -9.89 5.97 5.92
C ILE A 232 -8.58 6.00 6.71
N GLY A 233 -7.62 6.81 6.28
CA GLY A 233 -6.33 6.87 6.96
C GLY A 233 -6.40 7.50 8.34
N ARG A 234 -7.26 8.51 8.55
CA ARG A 234 -7.53 9.05 9.90
C ARG A 234 -8.09 7.97 10.82
N LYS A 235 -9.12 7.23 10.39
CA LYS A 235 -9.68 6.12 11.18
C LYS A 235 -8.64 5.06 11.54
N VAL A 236 -7.67 4.82 10.66
CA VAL A 236 -6.57 3.88 10.95
C VAL A 236 -5.57 4.49 11.92
N LEU A 237 -5.15 5.74 11.73
CA LEU A 237 -4.16 6.42 12.59
C LEU A 237 -4.70 6.71 13.99
N ASP A 238 -6.00 6.99 14.11
CA ASP A 238 -6.70 7.14 15.39
C ASP A 238 -6.62 5.85 16.23
N LEU A 239 -6.54 4.67 15.61
CA LEU A 239 -6.34 3.39 16.33
C LEU A 239 -4.92 3.23 16.89
N PHE A 240 -3.97 4.03 16.41
CA PHE A 240 -2.57 4.03 16.86
C PHE A 240 -2.23 5.28 17.71
N ASP A 241 -3.24 5.96 18.24
CA ASP A 241 -3.12 7.15 19.10
C ASP A 241 -2.18 8.25 18.55
N SER A 242 -2.06 8.34 17.23
CA SER A 242 -1.10 9.24 16.58
C SER A 242 -1.75 10.55 16.16
N THR A 243 -1.22 11.69 16.61
CA THR A 243 -1.65 13.02 16.17
C THR A 243 -0.99 13.38 14.84
N THR A 244 -1.65 13.11 13.73
CA THR A 244 -1.02 13.18 12.41
C THR A 244 -1.44 14.36 11.55
N ASN A 245 -0.57 14.74 10.62
CA ASN A 245 -0.86 15.72 9.58
C ASN A 245 -1.80 15.13 8.50
N ILE A 246 -2.63 15.96 7.86
CA ILE A 246 -3.56 15.53 6.78
C ILE A 246 -2.86 14.72 5.66
N TYR A 247 -1.58 15.00 5.41
CA TYR A 247 -0.79 14.31 4.40
C TYR A 247 -0.48 12.87 4.81
N GLU A 248 -0.24 12.62 6.10
CA GLU A 248 -0.02 11.28 6.65
C GLU A 248 -1.32 10.47 6.64
N GLU A 249 -2.44 11.08 7.05
CA GLU A 249 -3.77 10.48 6.92
C GLU A 249 -4.05 10.06 5.48
N TYR A 250 -3.81 10.95 4.52
CA TYR A 250 -4.01 10.64 3.12
C TYR A 250 -3.11 9.48 2.63
N LEU A 251 -1.82 9.50 2.97
CA LEU A 251 -0.87 8.45 2.56
C LEU A 251 -1.26 7.07 3.12
N VAL A 252 -1.63 7.01 4.40
CA VAL A 252 -2.11 5.77 5.03
C VAL A 252 -3.40 5.29 4.36
N GLY A 253 -4.34 6.19 4.08
CA GLY A 253 -5.58 5.84 3.39
C GLY A 253 -5.37 5.28 1.98
N VAL A 254 -4.47 5.90 1.20
CA VAL A 254 -4.10 5.41 -0.14
C VAL A 254 -3.43 4.04 -0.04
N LEU A 255 -2.54 3.84 0.93
CA LEU A 255 -1.87 2.56 1.16
C LEU A 255 -2.88 1.45 1.49
N VAL A 256 -3.82 1.73 2.40
CA VAL A 256 -4.89 0.80 2.78
C VAL A 256 -5.75 0.44 1.57
N LEU A 257 -6.16 1.43 0.77
CA LEU A 257 -6.92 1.17 -0.47
C LEU A 257 -6.11 0.39 -1.51
N ALA A 258 -4.82 0.69 -1.67
CA ALA A 258 -3.94 -0.02 -2.59
C ALA A 258 -3.80 -1.49 -2.19
N ILE A 259 -3.63 -1.77 -0.89
CA ILE A 259 -3.62 -3.14 -0.37
C ILE A 259 -4.97 -3.80 -0.63
N LEU A 260 -6.07 -3.16 -0.24
CA LEU A 260 -7.43 -3.72 -0.38
C LEU A 260 -7.79 -4.05 -1.84
N MET A 261 -7.44 -3.18 -2.78
CA MET A 261 -7.59 -3.42 -4.22
C MET A 261 -6.67 -4.52 -4.75
N SER A 262 -5.46 -4.64 -4.17
CA SER A 262 -4.49 -5.66 -4.56
C SER A 262 -4.87 -7.06 -4.10
N VAL A 263 -5.52 -7.20 -2.95
CA VAL A 263 -5.83 -8.55 -2.42
C VAL A 263 -7.12 -9.13 -2.99
N ILE A 264 -8.08 -8.28 -3.37
CA ILE A 264 -9.38 -8.73 -3.86
C ILE A 264 -9.36 -8.86 -5.39
N ARG A 265 -9.56 -10.09 -5.89
CA ARG A 265 -9.52 -10.40 -7.33
C ARG A 265 -10.57 -9.66 -8.17
N TYR A 266 -11.69 -9.24 -7.54
CA TYR A 266 -12.70 -8.39 -8.16
C TYR A 266 -12.41 -6.90 -7.98
N SER A 267 -11.18 -6.46 -8.30
CA SER A 267 -10.74 -5.06 -8.14
C SER A 267 -11.67 -4.06 -8.85
N TRP A 268 -12.36 -4.47 -9.92
CA TRP A 268 -13.32 -3.62 -10.63
C TRP A 268 -14.53 -3.21 -9.78
N LEU A 269 -15.06 -4.09 -8.92
CA LEU A 269 -16.21 -3.78 -8.06
C LEU A 269 -15.85 -2.74 -7.00
N ILE A 270 -14.66 -2.89 -6.40
CA ILE A 270 -14.13 -1.93 -5.42
C ILE A 270 -13.82 -0.60 -6.11
N GLY A 271 -13.25 -0.64 -7.32
CA GLY A 271 -13.06 0.55 -8.14
C GLY A 271 -14.37 1.30 -8.39
N CYS A 272 -15.43 0.59 -8.78
CA CYS A 272 -16.77 1.18 -8.95
C CYS A 272 -17.30 1.77 -7.64
N ALA A 273 -17.18 1.06 -6.52
CA ALA A 273 -17.63 1.53 -5.22
C ALA A 273 -16.87 2.81 -4.80
N VAL A 274 -15.55 2.85 -4.99
CA VAL A 274 -14.71 4.02 -4.72
C VAL A 274 -15.11 5.19 -5.62
N VAL A 275 -15.38 4.97 -6.91
CA VAL A 275 -15.85 6.01 -7.83
C VAL A 275 -17.20 6.56 -7.39
N ILE A 276 -18.16 5.69 -7.09
CA ILE A 276 -19.50 6.08 -6.62
C ILE A 276 -19.40 6.92 -5.34
N LEU A 277 -18.66 6.45 -4.34
CA LEU A 277 -18.49 7.18 -3.08
C LEU A 277 -17.76 8.50 -3.27
N SER A 278 -16.71 8.52 -4.10
CA SER A 278 -15.93 9.74 -4.37
C SER A 278 -16.80 10.79 -5.05
N LEU A 279 -17.55 10.43 -6.10
CA LEU A 279 -18.45 11.34 -6.79
C LEU A 279 -19.57 11.82 -5.86
N GLY A 280 -20.17 10.91 -5.08
CA GLY A 280 -21.18 11.23 -4.08
C GLY A 280 -20.69 12.25 -3.07
N LEU A 281 -19.48 12.06 -2.51
CA LEU A 281 -18.86 12.99 -1.57
C LEU A 281 -18.57 14.36 -2.19
N ALA A 282 -18.04 14.39 -3.42
CA ALA A 282 -17.68 15.63 -4.08
C ALA A 282 -18.91 16.48 -4.41
N PHE A 283 -19.99 15.85 -4.89
CA PHE A 283 -21.23 16.54 -5.23
C PHE A 283 -22.05 16.93 -3.99
N ASP A 284 -22.13 16.05 -2.99
CA ASP A 284 -22.80 16.39 -1.74
C ASP A 284 -22.09 17.57 -1.04
N ALA A 285 -20.76 17.63 -1.08
CA ALA A 285 -20.02 18.79 -0.61
C ALA A 285 -20.18 20.05 -1.47
N GLY A 286 -20.41 19.89 -2.77
CA GLY A 286 -20.64 20.97 -3.71
C GLY A 286 -22.02 21.62 -3.57
N PHE A 287 -23.06 20.81 -3.32
CA PHE A 287 -24.46 21.25 -3.22
C PHE A 287 -24.97 21.36 -1.78
N GLY A 288 -24.33 20.68 -0.83
CA GLY A 288 -24.80 20.49 0.55
C GLY A 288 -24.00 21.27 1.58
N SER A 289 -23.46 22.44 1.25
CA SER A 289 -22.74 23.29 2.20
C SER A 289 -23.68 23.81 3.30
N LYS A 290 -24.02 22.95 4.26
CA LYS A 290 -24.30 23.41 5.61
C LYS A 290 -22.94 23.81 6.18
N ILE A 291 -22.74 25.12 6.25
CA ILE A 291 -21.67 25.76 6.99
C ILE A 291 -21.85 25.32 8.44
N ILE A 292 -21.25 24.20 8.83
CA ILE A 292 -21.15 23.85 10.25
C ILE A 292 -19.96 24.68 10.75
N HIS A 293 -20.28 25.90 11.17
CA HIS A 293 -19.46 26.61 12.14
C HIS A 293 -19.39 25.69 13.37
N LYS A 294 -18.22 25.13 13.62
CA LYS A 294 -17.89 24.65 14.95
C LYS A 294 -17.60 25.92 15.76
N GLU A 295 -18.61 26.46 16.43
CA GLU A 295 -18.39 27.36 17.55
C GLU A 295 -17.63 26.57 18.62
N ASN A 296 -16.47 27.14 18.99
CA ASN A 296 -15.65 26.96 20.20
C ASN A 296 -15.56 25.57 20.84
#